data_AF-A0A938BRX9-F1
#
_entry.id   AF-A0A938BRX9-F1
#
_cell.length_a   1.000
_cell.length_b   1.000
_cell.length_c   1.000
_cell.angle_alpha   90.00
_cell.angle_beta   90.00
_cell.angle_gamma   90.00
#
_symmetry.space_group_name_H-M   'P 1'
#
loop_
_entity.id
_entity.type
_entity.pdbx_description
1 polymer ?
#
loop_
_entity_poly.entity_id
_entity_poly.type
_entity_poly.pdbx_seq_one_letter_code
_entity_poly.pdbx_strand_id
1 'polypeptide(L)'
;MTEDQEAEPIRPSQTNTLMFKQLVPINATRHAKTRVREVKDFHFASEFHSAVVMVHEFPRAAAIYPSVFIEDPHKDSFMPVALLGLE
;
A
#
# COMPACT_ATOMS: atom_id res chain seq x y z
N MET A 1 22.97 -34.08 20.55
CA MET A 1 21.82 -34.22 19.63
C MET A 1 20.80 -33.20 20.05
N THR A 2 20.81 -32.04 19.41
CA THR A 2 19.75 -31.05 19.51
C THR A 2 19.56 -30.59 18.08
N GLU A 3 18.40 -30.93 17.52
CA GLU A 3 18.08 -30.77 16.11
C GLU A 3 18.11 -29.30 15.71
N ASP A 4 18.84 -29.01 14.63
CA ASP A 4 18.80 -27.73 13.94
C ASP A 4 17.36 -27.49 13.45
N GLN A 5 16.67 -26.52 14.06
CA GLN A 5 15.40 -26.02 13.54
C GLN A 5 15.69 -25.19 12.31
N GLU A 6 15.56 -25.83 11.15
CA GLU A 6 15.60 -25.20 9.83
C GLU A 6 14.47 -24.16 9.76
N ALA A 7 14.84 -22.88 9.65
CA ALA A 7 13.88 -21.79 9.54
C ALA A 7 13.11 -21.94 8.21
N GLU A 8 11.81 -22.21 8.30
CA GLU A 8 10.91 -22.21 7.14
C GLU A 8 11.09 -20.91 6.34
N PRO A 9 11.24 -20.97 5.00
CA PRO A 9 11.36 -19.77 4.19
C PRO A 9 10.10 -18.92 4.38
N ILE A 10 10.29 -17.63 4.70
CA ILE A 10 9.20 -16.65 4.80
C ILE A 10 8.50 -16.62 3.44
N ARG A 11 7.37 -17.33 3.33
CA ARG A 11 6.52 -17.26 2.15
C ARG A 11 6.00 -15.82 2.11
N PRO A 12 6.23 -15.05 1.04
CA PRO A 12 5.62 -13.74 0.95
C PRO A 12 4.12 -13.97 1.11
N SER A 13 3.54 -13.39 2.18
CA SER A 13 2.11 -13.38 2.38
C SER A 13 1.50 -12.96 1.06
N GLN A 14 0.74 -13.85 0.42
CA GLN A 14 -0.13 -13.48 -0.69
C GLN A 14 -1.29 -12.68 -0.10
N THR A 15 -0.97 -11.51 0.47
CA THR A 15 -1.93 -10.44 0.61
C THR A 15 -2.22 -10.03 -0.83
N ASN A 16 -3.38 -10.45 -1.32
CA ASN A 16 -3.91 -10.05 -2.60
C ASN A 16 -3.82 -8.52 -2.66
N THR A 17 -2.78 -7.98 -3.31
CA THR A 17 -2.48 -6.56 -3.30
C THR A 17 -3.37 -5.95 -4.35
N LEU A 18 -4.61 -5.65 -3.96
CA LEU A 18 -5.72 -5.24 -4.83
C LEU A 18 -5.35 -4.06 -5.77
N MET A 19 -4.34 -3.25 -5.42
CA MET A 19 -3.87 -2.12 -6.21
C MET A 19 -2.66 -2.41 -7.13
N PHE A 20 -1.77 -3.33 -6.76
CA PHE A 20 -0.50 -3.54 -7.45
C PHE A 20 -0.39 -4.96 -8.02
N LYS A 21 -0.38 -5.07 -9.34
CA LYS A 21 -0.23 -6.36 -10.04
C LYS A 21 1.15 -6.99 -9.83
N GLN A 22 2.21 -6.18 -9.79
CA GLN A 22 3.58 -6.64 -9.62
C GLN A 22 4.48 -5.52 -9.10
N LEU A 23 4.83 -5.59 -7.81
CA LEU A 23 5.72 -4.63 -7.15
C LEU A 23 7.17 -5.07 -7.36
N VAL A 24 7.90 -4.36 -8.23
CA VAL A 24 9.33 -4.56 -8.48
C VAL A 24 10.06 -3.22 -8.52
N PRO A 25 11.32 -3.14 -8.06
CA PRO A 25 12.12 -1.93 -8.19
C PRO A 25 12.27 -1.51 -9.65
N ILE A 26 12.26 -0.20 -9.88
CA ILE A 26 12.51 0.35 -11.21
C ILE A 26 13.95 0.08 -11.65
N ASN A 27 14.12 -0.30 -12.92
CA ASN A 27 15.41 -0.66 -13.50
C ASN A 27 15.46 -0.17 -14.95
N ALA A 28 16.55 0.52 -15.30
CA ALA A 28 16.70 1.18 -16.60
C ALA A 28 16.65 0.22 -17.79
N THR A 29 17.28 -0.96 -17.68
CA THR A 29 17.31 -1.95 -18.76
C THR A 29 15.99 -2.71 -18.87
N ARG A 30 15.47 -3.22 -17.75
CA ARG A 30 14.22 -4.00 -17.69
C ARG A 30 13.01 -3.18 -18.10
N HIS A 31 12.96 -1.92 -17.68
CA HIS A 31 11.81 -1.04 -17.90
C HIS A 31 12.06 -0.02 -19.02
N ALA A 32 13.11 -0.17 -19.84
CA ALA A 32 13.48 0.76 -20.91
C ALA A 32 12.32 1.10 -21.87
N LYS A 33 11.41 0.15 -22.08
CA LYS A 33 10.24 0.30 -22.97
C LYS A 33 8.93 0.58 -22.22
N THR A 34 8.97 0.63 -20.89
CA THR A 34 7.79 0.93 -20.07
C THR A 34 7.56 2.44 -20.04
N ARG A 35 6.32 2.87 -20.17
CA ARG A 35 5.93 4.28 -20.08
C ARG A 35 4.84 4.48 -19.03
N VAL A 36 4.81 5.68 -18.45
CA VAL A 36 3.72 6.10 -17.57
C VAL A 36 2.51 6.41 -18.45
N ARG A 37 1.39 5.74 -18.15
CA ARG A 37 0.10 6.07 -18.76
C ARG A 37 -0.57 7.15 -17.92
N GLU A 38 -1.08 8.17 -18.57
CA GLU A 38 -1.95 9.15 -17.91
C GLU A 38 -3.23 8.47 -17.40
N VAL A 39 -3.58 8.78 -16.15
CA VAL A 39 -4.78 8.27 -15.51
C VAL A 39 -5.96 9.15 -15.94
N LYS A 40 -6.90 8.58 -16.70
CA LYS A 40 -8.11 9.29 -17.17
C LYS A 40 -9.28 9.19 -16.21
N ASP A 41 -9.34 8.08 -15.48
CA ASP A 41 -10.36 7.77 -14.49
C ASP A 41 -9.74 6.91 -13.38
N PHE A 42 -10.45 6.82 -12.25
CA PHE A 42 -10.01 6.08 -11.07
C PHE A 42 -10.73 4.72 -10.93
N HIS A 43 -11.26 4.15 -12.01
CA HIS A 43 -12.00 2.88 -11.94
C HIS A 43 -11.14 1.72 -11.41
N PHE A 44 -9.83 1.76 -11.65
CA PHE A 44 -8.89 0.78 -11.10
C PHE A 44 -8.81 0.79 -9.56
N ALA A 45 -9.30 1.84 -8.90
CA ALA A 45 -9.34 2.01 -7.45
C ALA A 45 -10.77 1.93 -6.88
N SER A 46 -11.76 1.48 -7.67
CA SER A 46 -13.17 1.40 -7.25
C SER A 46 -13.39 0.53 -6.00
N GLU A 47 -12.62 -0.55 -5.86
CA GLU A 47 -12.66 -1.45 -4.70
C GLU A 47 -11.82 -0.94 -3.52
N PHE A 48 -11.25 0.27 -3.60
CA PHE A 48 -10.35 0.82 -2.60
C PHE A 48 -11.01 1.95 -1.82
N HIS A 49 -11.42 1.64 -0.59
CA HIS A 49 -12.17 2.57 0.27
C HIS A 49 -11.29 3.30 1.29
N SER A 50 -9.99 2.97 1.37
CA SER A 50 -9.11 3.55 2.40
C SER A 50 -7.63 3.50 2.03
N ALA A 51 -6.91 4.61 2.15
CA ALA A 51 -5.48 4.72 1.84
C ALA A 51 -4.66 5.11 3.08
N VAL A 52 -3.59 4.37 3.39
CA VAL A 52 -2.59 4.83 4.36
C VAL A 52 -1.89 6.07 3.80
N VAL A 53 -1.69 7.08 4.64
CA VAL A 53 -1.15 8.37 4.23
C VAL A 53 0.22 8.61 4.86
N MET A 54 1.20 9.01 4.05
CA MET A 54 2.51 9.38 4.58
C MET A 54 2.47 10.79 5.20
N VAL A 55 3.38 11.09 6.12
CA VAL A 55 3.40 12.37 6.86
C VAL A 55 3.36 13.60 5.95
N HIS A 56 4.06 13.57 4.81
CA HIS A 56 4.11 14.68 3.86
C HIS A 56 2.86 14.79 2.96
N GLU A 57 2.04 13.74 2.91
CA GLU A 57 0.77 13.69 2.18
C GLU A 57 -0.40 14.11 3.08
N PHE A 58 -0.26 13.92 4.40
CA PHE A 58 -1.32 14.09 5.39
C PHE A 58 -2.02 15.46 5.34
N PRO A 59 -1.34 16.61 5.29
CA PRO A 59 -2.03 17.90 5.29
C PRO A 59 -2.97 18.08 4.09
N ARG A 60 -2.59 17.55 2.92
CA ARG A 60 -3.42 17.61 1.72
C ARG A 60 -4.56 16.59 1.79
N ALA A 61 -4.26 15.37 2.25
CA ALA A 61 -5.28 14.33 2.39
C ALA A 61 -6.36 14.74 3.38
N ALA A 62 -5.99 15.25 4.56
CA ALA A 62 -6.91 15.67 5.62
C ALA A 62 -7.77 16.89 5.24
N ALA A 63 -7.34 17.69 4.28
CA ALA A 63 -8.12 18.83 3.79
C ALA A 63 -9.25 18.43 2.81
N ILE A 64 -9.15 17.24 2.20
CA ILE A 64 -10.03 16.80 1.10
C ILE A 64 -10.84 15.57 1.51
N TYR A 65 -10.24 14.64 2.24
CA TYR A 65 -10.81 13.37 2.62
C TYR A 65 -11.01 13.27 4.13
N PRO A 66 -12.08 12.62 4.60
CA PRO A 66 -12.18 12.20 5.99
C PRO A 66 -10.99 11.33 6.36
N SER A 67 -10.27 11.73 7.42
CA SER A 67 -9.08 11.04 7.89
C SER A 67 -9.37 10.35 9.22
N VAL A 68 -9.06 9.06 9.29
CA VAL A 68 -9.18 8.23 10.49
C VAL A 68 -7.81 7.72 10.91
N PHE A 69 -7.69 7.34 12.19
CA PHE A 69 -6.46 6.79 12.75
C PHE A 69 -6.73 5.35 13.19
N ILE A 70 -5.99 4.40 12.62
CA ILE A 70 -6.08 2.98 12.98
C ILE A 70 -4.98 2.68 13.98
N GLU A 71 -5.37 2.13 15.13
CA GLU A 71 -4.44 1.67 16.18
C GLU A 71 -3.66 0.44 15.69
N ASP A 72 -2.35 0.44 15.92
CA ASP A 72 -1.53 -0.78 15.79
C ASP A 72 -1.66 -1.56 17.12
N PRO A 73 -2.28 -2.75 17.16
CA PRO A 73 -2.48 -3.48 18.41
C PRO A 73 -1.17 -3.99 19.04
N HIS A 74 -0.05 -3.95 18.30
CA HIS A 74 1.25 -4.41 18.77
C HIS A 74 2.21 -3.27 19.12
N LYS A 75 1.84 -2.03 18.82
CA LYS A 75 2.67 -0.84 19.05
C LYS A 75 1.77 0.30 19.51
N ASP A 76 2.12 0.99 20.58
CA ASP A 76 1.40 2.17 21.06
C ASP A 76 1.52 3.35 20.04
N SER A 77 0.84 3.21 18.91
CA SER A 77 0.98 4.03 17.72
C SER A 77 -0.25 3.92 16.83
N PHE A 78 -0.49 4.99 16.07
CA PHE A 78 -1.62 5.08 15.17
C PHE A 78 -1.14 5.36 13.74
N MET A 79 -1.81 4.76 12.77
CA MET A 79 -1.57 4.99 11.35
C MET A 79 -2.68 5.88 10.77
N PRO A 80 -2.34 7.02 10.16
CA PRO A 80 -3.33 7.86 9.49
C PRO A 80 -3.79 7.20 8.18
N VAL A 81 -5.12 7.18 8.00
CA VAL A 81 -5.78 6.59 6.83
C VAL A 81 -6.82 7.58 6.29
N ALA A 82 -6.75 7.88 5.00
CA ALA A 82 -7.79 8.63 4.30
C ALA A 82 -8.89 7.67 3.86
N LEU A 83 -10.16 8.02 4.13
CA LEU A 83 -11.31 7.32 3.61
C LEU A 83 -11.66 7.84 2.20
N LEU A 84 -11.86 6.91 1.28
CA LEU A 84 -12.10 7.17 -0.14
C LEU A 84 -13.51 6.69 -0.53
N GLY A 85 -14.08 7.26 -1.60
CA GLY A 85 -15.36 6.79 -2.16
C GLY A 85 -16.58 7.13 -1.30
N LEU A 86 -16.54 8.25 -0.57
CA LEU A 86 -17.65 8.76 0.24
C LEU A 86 -18.59 9.72 -0.52
N GLU A 87 -18.50 9.74 -1.85
CA GLU A 87 -19.38 10.49 -2.76
C GLU A 87 -20.38 9.56 -3.48
#